data_AF-A0A6L9ZLL8-F1
#
_entry.id   AF-A0A6L9ZLL8-F1
#
_cell.length_a   1.000
_cell.length_b   1.000
_cell.length_c   1.000
_cell.angle_alpha   90.00
_cell.angle_beta   90.00
_cell.angle_gamma   90.00
#
_symmetry.space_group_name_H-M   'P 1'
#
loop_
_entity.id
_entity.type
_entity.pdbx_description
1 polymer ?
#
loop_
_entity_poly.entity_id
_entity_poly.type
_entity_poly.pdbx_seq_one_letter_code
_entity_poly.pdbx_strand_id
1 'polypeptide(L)'
;MRKFDGKSNQSQNNGEIITSDIENFDPFDAFSDFPILGNFFKKQFANMKDGINYFNNSIPKILYYWNPQYLRINATQHFLNSLEIGEPEKSFQNHLYNLGKLREYKGISHVEGNYYLAEAAFEKGLAQIQVELIKNEDKWLINNFIVNYLFQLQSN
;
A
#
# COMPACT_ATOMS: atom_id res chain seq x y z
N MET A 1 -37.39 32.85 -49.74
CA MET A 1 -38.24 31.67 -49.52
C MET A 1 -37.35 30.42 -49.48
N ARG A 2 -36.86 30.05 -48.29
CA ARG A 2 -36.31 28.72 -47.97
C ARG A 2 -36.61 28.49 -46.49
N LYS A 3 -37.28 27.37 -46.21
CA LYS A 3 -37.90 27.00 -44.93
C LYS A 3 -36.82 26.54 -43.95
N PHE A 4 -36.87 27.04 -42.71
CA PHE A 4 -36.17 26.47 -41.56
C PHE A 4 -37.16 25.54 -40.85
N ASP A 5 -36.94 24.23 -40.94
CA ASP A 5 -37.58 23.25 -40.07
C ASP A 5 -36.51 22.69 -39.13
N GLY A 6 -36.73 22.92 -37.83
CA GLY A 6 -35.84 22.51 -36.77
C GLY A 6 -35.85 21.02 -36.51
N LYS A 7 -34.77 20.54 -35.89
CA LYS A 7 -34.78 19.44 -34.92
C LYS A 7 -33.62 19.67 -33.95
N SER A 8 -33.96 20.15 -32.76
CA SER A 8 -33.10 20.16 -31.59
C SER A 8 -33.00 18.73 -31.05
N ASN A 9 -31.84 18.09 -31.18
CA ASN A 9 -31.54 16.89 -30.41
C ASN A 9 -30.95 17.32 -29.07
N GLN A 10 -31.80 17.34 -28.05
CA GLN A 10 -31.38 17.15 -26.66
C GLN A 10 -30.79 15.73 -26.57
N SER A 11 -29.49 15.61 -26.37
CA SER A 11 -28.88 14.37 -25.87
C SER A 11 -28.82 14.48 -24.36
N GLN A 12 -29.80 13.85 -23.70
CA GLN A 12 -29.71 13.45 -22.31
C GLN A 12 -28.61 12.39 -22.20
N ASN A 13 -27.41 12.78 -21.77
CA ASN A 13 -26.43 11.79 -21.32
C ASN A 13 -26.72 11.47 -19.86
N ASN A 14 -27.62 10.52 -19.69
CA ASN A 14 -27.77 9.76 -18.46
C ASN A 14 -26.44 9.08 -18.12
N GLY A 15 -26.13 9.05 -16.82
CA GLY A 15 -24.95 8.39 -16.30
C GLY A 15 -24.91 6.90 -16.69
N GLU A 16 -23.93 6.58 -17.52
CA GLU A 16 -23.23 5.30 -17.53
C GLU A 16 -21.76 5.66 -17.69
N ILE A 17 -21.00 5.55 -16.60
CA ILE A 17 -19.56 5.46 -16.71
C ILE A 17 -19.32 4.13 -17.42
N ILE A 18 -18.81 4.21 -18.65
CA ILE A 18 -18.38 3.09 -19.46
C ILE A 18 -17.30 2.35 -18.67
N THR A 19 -17.68 1.34 -17.89
CA THR A 19 -16.77 0.47 -17.14
C THR A 19 -16.35 -0.76 -17.94
N SER A 20 -16.83 -0.93 -19.17
CA SER A 20 -16.53 -2.11 -20.00
C SER A 20 -15.21 -2.04 -20.77
N ASP A 21 -14.60 -0.86 -20.92
CA ASP A 21 -13.47 -0.67 -21.85
C ASP A 21 -12.10 -0.65 -21.15
N ILE A 22 -12.06 -0.83 -19.82
CA ILE A 22 -10.81 -0.85 -19.03
C ILE A 22 -10.32 -2.28 -18.78
N GLU A 23 -11.17 -3.30 -18.96
CA GLU A 23 -10.80 -4.71 -18.65
C GLU A 23 -9.86 -5.37 -19.68
N ASN A 24 -9.64 -4.75 -20.84
CA ASN A 24 -8.74 -5.28 -21.90
C ASN A 24 -7.58 -4.34 -22.25
N PHE A 25 -7.34 -3.27 -21.48
CA PHE A 25 -6.16 -2.46 -21.69
C PHE A 25 -4.95 -3.16 -21.07
N ASP A 26 -4.21 -3.93 -21.87
CA ASP A 26 -2.83 -4.26 -21.52
C ASP A 26 -1.99 -2.98 -21.76
N PRO A 27 -1.56 -2.26 -20.70
CA PRO A 27 -0.75 -1.05 -20.86
C PRO A 27 0.58 -1.32 -21.57
N PHE A 28 0.94 -2.59 -21.78
CA PHE A 28 2.14 -3.01 -22.50
C PHE A 28 1.96 -3.18 -24.01
N ASP A 29 0.73 -3.18 -24.55
CA ASP A 29 0.50 -3.21 -26.00
C ASP A 29 1.09 -1.96 -26.68
N ALA A 30 1.10 -0.83 -25.99
CA ALA A 30 1.73 0.42 -26.42
C ALA A 30 3.27 0.36 -26.53
N PHE A 31 3.90 -0.70 -26.00
CA PHE A 31 5.36 -0.91 -26.05
C PHE A 31 5.76 -2.16 -26.85
N SER A 32 4.82 -2.73 -27.61
CA SER A 32 5.05 -3.91 -28.46
C SER A 32 6.21 -3.71 -29.45
N ASP A 33 6.40 -2.48 -29.94
CA ASP A 33 7.49 -2.09 -30.84
C ASP A 33 8.86 -1.94 -30.14
N PHE A 34 8.91 -1.98 -28.80
CA PHE A 34 10.13 -1.82 -28.00
C PHE A 34 10.31 -2.97 -27.00
N PRO A 35 10.62 -4.19 -27.47
CA PRO A 35 10.59 -5.42 -26.65
C PRO A 35 11.49 -5.37 -25.41
N ILE A 36 12.62 -4.67 -25.47
CA ILE A 36 13.53 -4.47 -24.32
C ILE A 36 12.87 -3.58 -23.25
N LEU A 37 12.26 -2.46 -23.66
CA LEU A 37 11.56 -1.55 -22.76
C LEU A 37 10.27 -2.19 -22.22
N GLY A 38 9.51 -2.88 -23.06
CA GLY A 38 8.32 -3.63 -22.66
C GLY A 38 8.62 -4.67 -21.58
N ASN A 39 9.69 -5.45 -21.74
CA ASN A 39 10.11 -6.43 -20.71
C ASN A 39 10.60 -5.76 -19.42
N PHE A 40 11.30 -4.63 -19.53
CA PHE A 40 11.71 -3.84 -18.36
C PHE A 40 10.48 -3.36 -17.57
N PHE A 41 9.51 -2.71 -18.21
CA PHE A 41 8.31 -2.22 -17.54
C PHE A 41 7.49 -3.38 -16.97
N LYS A 42 7.25 -4.46 -17.72
CA LYS A 42 6.56 -5.66 -17.21
C LYS A 42 7.19 -6.18 -15.93
N LYS A 43 8.52 -6.28 -15.88
CA LYS A 43 9.25 -6.71 -14.67
C LYS A 43 9.10 -5.72 -13.52
N GLN A 44 9.15 -4.42 -13.78
CA GLN A 44 8.96 -3.40 -12.74
C GLN A 44 7.54 -3.40 -12.17
N PHE A 45 6.51 -3.48 -13.02
CA PHE A 45 5.12 -3.57 -12.58
C PHE A 45 4.82 -4.87 -11.82
N ALA A 46 5.35 -6.00 -12.29
CA ALA A 46 5.23 -7.28 -11.58
C ALA A 46 5.87 -7.22 -10.18
N ASN A 47 7.09 -6.68 -10.08
CA ASN A 47 7.74 -6.49 -8.79
C ASN A 47 6.95 -5.56 -7.86
N MET A 48 6.43 -4.44 -8.37
CA MET A 48 5.59 -3.53 -7.56
C MET A 48 4.32 -4.23 -7.05
N LYS A 49 3.65 -5.01 -7.90
CA LYS A 49 2.47 -5.81 -7.51
C LYS A 49 2.80 -6.82 -6.41
N ASP A 50 3.94 -7.51 -6.53
CA ASP A 50 4.38 -8.47 -5.52
C ASP A 50 4.71 -7.79 -4.19
N GLY A 51 5.35 -6.61 -4.22
CA GLY A 51 5.65 -5.81 -3.03
C GLY A 51 4.37 -5.33 -2.31
N ILE A 52 3.40 -4.83 -3.07
CA ILE A 52 2.05 -4.47 -2.57
C ILE A 52 1.37 -5.68 -1.91
N ASN A 53 1.41 -6.84 -2.56
CA ASN A 53 0.82 -8.07 -2.04
C ASN A 53 1.51 -8.51 -0.74
N TYR A 54 2.85 -8.45 -0.70
CA TYR A 54 3.59 -8.76 0.51
C TYR A 54 3.22 -7.81 1.66
N PHE A 55 3.19 -6.51 1.39
CA PHE A 55 2.85 -5.49 2.37
C PHE A 55 1.46 -5.72 2.97
N ASN A 56 0.43 -5.88 2.12
CA ASN A 56 -0.95 -6.09 2.57
C ASN A 56 -1.17 -7.41 3.32
N ASN A 57 -0.31 -8.42 3.12
CA ASN A 57 -0.42 -9.71 3.82
C ASN A 57 0.38 -9.76 5.13
N SER A 58 1.53 -9.11 5.17
CA SER A 58 2.48 -9.20 6.28
C SER A 58 2.27 -8.11 7.33
N ILE A 59 2.08 -6.86 6.90
CA ILE A 59 2.01 -5.71 7.81
C ILE A 59 0.80 -5.78 8.75
N PRO A 60 -0.42 -6.11 8.30
CA PRO A 60 -1.56 -6.23 9.22
C PRO A 60 -1.35 -7.28 10.32
N LYS A 61 -0.63 -8.37 10.03
CA LYS A 61 -0.32 -9.41 11.03
C LYS A 61 0.61 -8.87 12.11
N ILE A 62 1.65 -8.13 11.72
CA ILE A 62 2.59 -7.49 12.65
C ILE A 62 1.83 -6.54 13.58
N LEU A 63 0.96 -5.69 13.02
CA LEU A 63 0.18 -4.71 13.77
C LEU A 63 -0.92 -5.33 14.64
N TYR A 64 -1.56 -6.40 14.17
CA TYR A 64 -2.63 -7.07 14.92
C TYR A 64 -2.10 -7.73 16.19
N TYR A 65 -0.94 -8.39 16.10
CA TYR A 65 -0.38 -9.11 17.25
C TYR A 65 0.50 -8.25 18.15
N TRP A 66 1.03 -7.12 17.66
CA TRP A 66 2.10 -6.35 18.33
C TRP A 66 3.19 -7.25 18.91
N ASN A 67 3.52 -8.33 18.18
CA ASN A 67 4.54 -9.28 18.60
C ASN A 67 5.80 -9.07 17.72
N PRO A 68 6.93 -8.67 18.33
CA PRO A 68 8.16 -8.36 17.62
C PRO A 68 8.73 -9.56 16.85
N GLN A 69 8.34 -10.80 17.18
CA GLN A 69 8.74 -11.98 16.42
C GLN A 69 8.25 -11.94 14.97
N TYR A 70 7.05 -11.41 14.71
CA TYR A 70 6.57 -11.25 13.33
C TYR A 70 7.41 -10.25 12.56
N LEU A 71 7.89 -9.18 13.21
CA LEU A 71 8.83 -8.26 12.58
C LEU A 71 10.17 -8.96 12.31
N ARG A 72 10.73 -9.66 13.31
CA ARG A 72 12.03 -10.36 13.20
C ARG A 72 12.07 -11.38 12.05
N ILE A 73 11.01 -12.16 11.83
CA ILE A 73 10.94 -13.18 10.76
C ILE A 73 10.84 -12.55 9.35
N ASN A 74 10.35 -11.31 9.28
CA ASN A 74 10.09 -10.59 8.04
C ASN A 74 11.13 -9.50 7.74
N ALA A 75 11.98 -9.17 8.70
CA ALA A 75 12.97 -8.11 8.58
C ALA A 75 14.30 -8.59 7.97
N THR A 76 15.04 -7.66 7.37
CA THR A 76 16.43 -7.88 7.00
C THR A 76 17.32 -7.95 8.25
N GLN A 77 18.40 -8.73 8.18
CA GLN A 77 19.38 -8.74 9.28
C GLN A 77 20.04 -7.35 9.47
N HIS A 78 20.22 -6.62 8.37
CA HIS A 78 20.72 -5.24 8.42
C HIS A 78 19.81 -4.34 9.27
N PHE A 79 18.49 -4.38 9.02
CA PHE A 79 17.52 -3.63 9.81
C PHE A 79 17.57 -4.05 11.29
N LEU A 80 17.52 -5.36 11.56
CA LEU A 80 17.55 -5.86 12.94
C LEU A 80 18.85 -5.48 13.69
N ASN A 81 19.99 -5.42 13.01
CA ASN A 81 21.25 -4.99 13.60
C ASN A 81 21.33 -3.48 13.83
N SER A 82 20.54 -2.69 13.09
CA SER A 82 20.45 -1.24 13.27
C SER A 82 19.60 -0.84 14.48
N LEU A 83 18.76 -1.76 14.97
CA LEU A 83 17.95 -1.58 16.17
C LEU A 83 18.79 -1.91 17.41
N GLU A 84 18.64 -1.10 18.46
CA GLU A 84 19.25 -1.42 19.75
C GLU A 84 18.65 -2.73 20.31
N ILE A 85 19.44 -3.46 21.09
CA ILE A 85 18.98 -4.72 21.70
C ILE A 85 17.75 -4.44 22.58
N GLY A 86 16.63 -5.07 22.24
CA GLY A 86 15.36 -4.92 22.96
C GLY A 86 14.52 -3.72 22.53
N GLU A 87 14.96 -2.94 21.53
CA GLU A 87 14.20 -1.82 20.97
C GLU A 87 12.88 -2.27 20.32
N PRO A 88 12.83 -3.36 19.51
CA PRO A 88 11.56 -3.83 18.95
C PRO A 88 10.52 -4.16 20.02
N GLU A 89 10.94 -4.83 21.09
CA GLU A 89 10.08 -5.20 22.21
C GLU A 89 9.54 -3.94 22.91
N LYS A 90 10.40 -2.98 23.24
CA LYS A 90 10.01 -1.72 23.89
C LYS A 90 9.09 -0.88 23.00
N SER A 91 9.45 -0.75 21.73
CA SER A 91 8.70 0.01 20.73
C SER A 91 7.31 -0.58 20.53
N PHE A 92 7.21 -1.90 20.36
CA PHE A 92 5.92 -2.58 20.18
C PHE A 92 5.06 -2.54 21.45
N GLN A 93 5.66 -2.69 22.64
CA GLN A 93 4.93 -2.51 23.90
C GLN A 93 4.40 -1.08 24.05
N ASN A 94 5.21 -0.07 23.72
CA ASN A 94 4.80 1.32 23.74
C ASN A 94 3.68 1.61 22.74
N HIS A 95 3.77 1.08 21.52
CA HIS A 95 2.71 1.20 20.53
C HIS A 95 1.42 0.51 20.99
N LEU A 96 1.49 -0.71 21.52
CA LEU A 96 0.32 -1.40 22.07
C LEU A 96 -0.29 -0.63 23.24
N TYR A 97 0.52 -0.06 24.13
CA TYR A 97 0.02 0.75 25.24
C TYR A 97 -0.70 2.01 24.75
N ASN A 98 -0.13 2.73 23.78
CA ASN A 98 -0.64 4.02 23.32
C ASN A 98 -1.76 3.91 22.26
N LEU A 99 -1.71 2.94 21.36
CA LEU A 99 -2.70 2.73 20.29
C LEU A 99 -3.75 1.68 20.65
N GLY A 100 -3.40 0.69 21.47
CA GLY A 100 -4.23 -0.49 21.71
C GLY A 100 -4.20 -1.48 20.53
N LYS A 101 -5.22 -2.34 20.45
CA LYS A 101 -5.32 -3.35 19.39
C LYS A 101 -5.72 -2.72 18.05
N LEU A 102 -5.27 -3.34 16.96
CA LEU A 102 -5.72 -3.01 15.62
C LEU A 102 -7.23 -3.27 15.48
N ARG A 103 -7.99 -2.27 15.05
CA ARG A 103 -9.41 -2.40 14.71
C ARG A 103 -9.62 -2.56 13.21
N GLU A 104 -8.94 -1.72 12.44
CA GLU A 104 -9.10 -1.66 11.00
C GLU A 104 -7.76 -1.32 10.35
N TYR A 105 -7.45 -2.03 9.28
CA TYR A 105 -6.33 -1.71 8.41
C TYR A 105 -6.88 -1.14 7.12
N LYS A 106 -6.61 0.14 6.84
CA LYS A 106 -7.20 0.87 5.70
C LYS A 106 -6.48 0.61 4.37
N GLY A 107 -5.37 -0.14 4.42
CA GLY A 107 -4.56 -0.43 3.24
C GLY A 107 -3.52 0.64 2.95
N ILE A 108 -2.85 0.45 1.82
CA ILE A 108 -1.80 1.33 1.32
C ILE A 108 -2.42 2.64 0.84
N SER A 109 -1.93 3.77 1.36
CA SER A 109 -2.29 5.11 0.90
C SER A 109 -1.30 5.65 -0.12
N HIS A 110 -0.05 5.19 -0.10
CA HIS A 110 0.99 5.65 -1.02
C HIS A 110 2.11 4.63 -1.22
N VAL A 111 2.67 4.60 -2.44
CA VAL A 111 3.87 3.81 -2.79
C VAL A 111 4.84 4.69 -3.58
N GLU A 112 6.07 4.81 -3.11
CA GLU A 112 7.16 5.51 -3.78
C GLU A 112 8.41 4.61 -3.83
N GLY A 113 8.62 3.97 -4.99
CA GLY A 113 9.69 2.99 -5.14
C GLY A 113 9.53 1.81 -4.18
N ASN A 114 10.41 1.75 -3.18
CA ASN A 114 10.44 0.72 -2.13
C ASN A 114 9.76 1.16 -0.83
N TYR A 115 9.26 2.39 -0.75
CA TYR A 115 8.58 2.94 0.42
C TYR A 115 7.07 2.81 0.28
N TYR A 116 6.46 2.28 1.33
CA TYR A 116 5.03 2.02 1.41
C TYR A 116 4.48 2.74 2.63
N LEU A 117 3.42 3.51 2.41
CA LEU A 117 2.65 4.16 3.47
C LEU A 117 1.26 3.54 3.53
N ALA A 118 0.80 3.29 4.74
CA ALA A 118 -0.55 2.84 5.02
C ALA A 118 -1.15 3.54 6.22
N GLU A 119 -2.47 3.46 6.34
CA GLU A 119 -3.18 3.92 7.51
C GLU A 119 -3.83 2.76 8.25
N ALA A 120 -3.87 2.86 9.57
CA ALA A 120 -4.50 1.89 10.43
C ALA A 120 -5.23 2.60 11.58
N ALA A 121 -6.43 2.09 11.90
CA ALA A 121 -7.20 2.50 13.05
C ALA A 121 -7.04 1.49 14.17
N PHE A 122 -6.72 1.98 15.35
CA PHE A 122 -6.55 1.22 16.57
C PHE A 122 -7.60 1.64 17.60
N GLU A 123 -7.68 0.91 18.71
CA GLU A 123 -8.63 1.19 19.79
C GLU A 123 -8.55 2.62 20.34
N LYS A 124 -7.35 3.21 20.39
CA LYS A 124 -7.08 4.51 21.01
C LYS A 124 -6.68 5.61 20.02
N GLY A 125 -6.66 5.33 18.71
CA GLY A 125 -6.24 6.34 17.74
C GLY A 125 -5.98 5.83 16.33
N LEU A 126 -5.50 6.75 15.50
CA LEU A 126 -5.08 6.48 14.13
C LEU A 126 -3.55 6.54 14.04
N ALA A 127 -2.97 5.69 13.21
CA ALA A 127 -1.55 5.73 12.90
C ALA A 127 -1.29 5.59 11.40
N GLN A 128 -0.21 6.20 10.97
CA GLN A 128 0.42 5.97 9.68
C GLN A 128 1.55 4.96 9.86
N ILE A 129 1.58 3.97 8.98
CA ILE A 129 2.57 2.90 8.98
C ILE A 129 3.47 3.11 7.78
N GLN A 130 4.75 3.34 8.04
CA GLN A 130 5.76 3.49 7.00
C GLN A 130 6.67 2.27 6.99
N VAL A 131 6.79 1.64 5.83
CA VAL A 131 7.65 0.48 5.65
C VAL A 131 8.49 0.66 4.41
N GLU A 132 9.78 0.39 4.54
CA GLU A 132 10.66 0.19 3.39
C GLU A 132 10.78 -1.31 3.14
N LEU A 133 10.49 -1.74 1.91
CA LEU A 133 10.62 -3.13 1.50
C LEU A 133 11.80 -3.29 0.55
N ILE A 134 12.56 -4.37 0.73
CA ILE A 134 13.59 -4.78 -0.21
C ILE A 134 13.32 -6.21 -0.68
N LYS A 135 13.51 -6.46 -1.97
CA LYS A 135 13.48 -7.82 -2.52
C LYS A 135 14.88 -8.39 -2.46
N ASN A 136 15.06 -9.47 -1.70
CA ASN A 136 16.30 -10.25 -1.68
C ASN A 136 16.00 -11.62 -2.29
N GLU A 137 16.67 -11.91 -3.41
CA GLU A 137 16.36 -13.08 -4.25
C GLU A 137 14.87 -13.11 -4.61
N ASP A 138 14.12 -14.09 -4.11
CA ASP A 138 12.68 -14.27 -4.35
C ASP A 138 11.80 -13.88 -3.16
N LYS A 139 12.38 -13.28 -2.10
CA LYS A 139 11.66 -12.92 -0.88
C LYS A 139 11.67 -11.40 -0.64
N TRP A 140 10.48 -10.86 -0.39
CA TRP A 140 10.32 -9.50 0.15
C TRP A 140 10.60 -9.49 1.65
N LEU A 141 11.37 -8.49 2.08
CA LEU A 141 11.78 -8.30 3.46
C LEU A 141 11.58 -6.83 3.87
N ILE A 142 11.30 -6.64 5.15
CA ILE A 142 11.20 -5.32 5.80
C ILE A 142 12.61 -4.81 6.06
N ASN A 143 12.96 -3.70 5.42
CA ASN A 143 14.23 -3.01 5.63
C ASN A 143 14.11 -1.84 6.61
N ASN A 144 12.90 -1.30 6.80
CA ASN A 144 12.58 -0.31 7.81
C ASN A 144 11.09 -0.40 8.17
N PHE A 145 10.74 -0.10 9.42
CA PHE A 145 9.37 -0.15 9.93
C PHE A 145 9.14 0.94 10.98
N ILE A 146 8.24 1.87 10.70
CA ILE A 146 7.94 3.03 11.55
C ILE A 146 6.41 3.16 11.70
N VAL A 147 5.97 3.48 12.91
CA VAL A 147 4.56 3.75 13.23
C VAL A 147 4.44 5.16 13.80
N ASN A 148 3.79 6.04 13.04
CA ASN A 148 3.57 7.44 13.39
C ASN A 148 2.13 7.66 13.86
N TYR A 149 1.96 8.28 15.03
CA TYR A 149 0.64 8.63 15.56
C TYR A 149 0.05 9.79 14.76
N LEU A 150 -1.12 9.59 14.15
CA LEU A 150 -1.84 10.65 13.44
C LEU A 150 -2.81 11.38 14.37
N PHE A 151 -3.46 10.63 15.26
CA PHE A 151 -4.44 11.17 16.20
C PHE A 151 -4.60 10.24 17.41
N GLN A 152 -4.60 10.80 18.62
CA GLN A 152 -4.90 10.07 19.86
C GLN A 152 -6.29 10.47 20.36
N LEU A 153 -7.17 9.49 20.55
CA LEU A 153 -8.42 9.71 21.27
C LEU A 153 -8.05 9.88 22.74
N GLN A 154 -8.23 11.08 23.30
CA GLN A 154 -8.07 11.26 24.73
C GLN A 154 -9.05 10.33 25.46
N SER A 155 -8.49 9.45 26.28
CA SER A 155 -9.29 8.58 27.15
C SER A 155 -9.81 9.44 28.30
N ASN A 156 -11.13 9.64 28.35
CA ASN A 156 -11.82 10.23 29.50
C ASN A 156 -11.73 9.31 30.74
#